data_AF-A0A4Y7PHV0-F1
#
_entry.id   AF-A0A4Y7PHV0-F1
#
_cell.length_a   1.000
_cell.length_b   1.000
_cell.length_c   1.000
_cell.angle_alpha   90.00
_cell.angle_beta   90.00
_cell.angle_gamma   90.00
#
_symmetry.space_group_name_H-M   'P 1'
#
loop_
_entity.id
_entity.type
_entity.pdbx_description
1 polymer ?
#
loop_
_entity_poly.entity_id
_entity_poly.type
_entity_poly.pdbx_seq_one_letter_code
_entity_poly.pdbx_strand_id
1 'polypeptide(L)'
;MAGSDNSTTSRAPSTSATKAQGKSNSTAPSTASNGSKDESGKTFNTLSTVESAKIYLIEKGLATTGQEYTPTSLSTTLIQIAQSATATPKTVKESIRAVAILLQDLTDKKTADAILTYITIGLSSQFDKLQKTSEKISESSDSLKNTSSKIHSATSNLEYESERLTKCVDELHVDTHKLILNIEAATSELPTASTPHPIASTEMNMPIPSTATYASILQSQHPPDHLTTIARSKNQTHQVLVDVAPGAVTNGLQSLDKATLVSKANTALDLMGMLAEDKPSNSSFLAARRLKNGGVVYDMSSPAAAAWLKSKDVMKAFLESFGEFVPVTLDLENANACAEIEKDNNLPPLSILSAKWIKPISAEDIKKKKKNSLSGTTITNIGTPGTPAAKAAKSIKRFFSPIQNT
;
A
#
# COMPACT_ATOMS: atom_id res chain seq x y z
N MET A 1 -16.66 -20.63 50.28
CA MET A 1 -15.65 -19.64 50.70
C MET A 1 -15.53 -18.61 49.58
N ALA A 2 -15.34 -17.35 49.96
CA ALA A 2 -15.71 -16.13 49.23
C ALA A 2 -15.22 -16.01 47.78
N GLY A 3 -16.14 -15.62 46.88
CA GLY A 3 -15.83 -15.13 45.53
C GLY A 3 -16.25 -13.66 45.45
N SER A 4 -15.29 -12.80 45.16
CA SER A 4 -15.42 -11.35 45.16
C SER A 4 -16.12 -10.82 43.90
N ASP A 5 -17.11 -9.96 44.12
CA ASP A 5 -17.71 -9.09 43.12
C ASP A 5 -16.67 -8.11 42.57
N ASN A 6 -16.61 -7.94 41.25
CA ASN A 6 -15.83 -6.86 40.64
C ASN A 6 -16.71 -6.03 39.70
N SER A 7 -16.87 -4.76 40.08
CA SER A 7 -17.77 -3.78 39.49
C SER A 7 -17.22 -3.21 38.18
N THR A 8 -18.00 -3.32 37.12
CA THR A 8 -17.76 -2.68 35.82
C THR A 8 -17.94 -1.16 35.93
N THR A 9 -16.84 -0.41 35.95
CA THR A 9 -16.82 1.05 35.85
C THR A 9 -16.80 1.46 34.38
N SER A 10 -17.84 2.20 33.96
CA SER A 10 -17.92 2.82 32.63
C SER A 10 -16.87 3.93 32.49
N ARG A 11 -16.17 3.97 31.35
CA ARG A 11 -15.29 5.08 30.99
C ARG A 11 -15.53 5.47 29.53
N ALA A 12 -16.20 6.60 29.34
CA ALA A 12 -16.26 7.33 28.07
C ALA A 12 -14.94 8.10 27.82
N PRO A 13 -14.50 8.29 26.56
CA PRO A 13 -13.54 9.32 26.19
C PRO A 13 -14.29 10.49 25.51
N SER A 14 -14.46 11.63 26.18
CA SER A 14 -13.53 12.79 26.21
C SER A 14 -13.28 13.41 24.83
N THR A 15 -14.10 14.41 24.51
CA THR A 15 -13.95 15.38 23.42
C THR A 15 -12.76 16.31 23.68
N SER A 16 -11.80 16.35 22.74
CA SER A 16 -10.67 17.27 22.77
C SER A 16 -11.00 18.51 21.92
N ALA A 17 -11.35 19.61 22.57
CA ALA A 17 -11.50 20.92 21.95
C ALA A 17 -10.12 21.59 21.84
N THR A 18 -9.62 21.76 20.62
CA THR A 18 -8.38 22.50 20.35
C THR A 18 -8.67 23.99 20.31
N LYS A 19 -8.15 24.68 21.32
CA LYS A 19 -8.13 26.14 21.51
C LYS A 19 -7.03 26.74 20.63
N ALA A 20 -7.39 27.50 19.60
CA ALA A 20 -6.44 28.33 18.85
C ALA A 20 -6.71 29.81 19.16
N GLN A 21 -5.78 30.41 19.92
CA GLN A 21 -5.63 31.85 20.09
C GLN A 21 -5.12 32.47 18.79
N GLY A 22 -5.82 33.47 18.26
CA GLY A 22 -5.38 34.30 17.15
C GLY A 22 -5.76 35.76 17.42
N LYS A 23 -4.75 36.62 17.48
CA LYS A 23 -4.74 37.99 18.00
C LYS A 23 -5.72 38.94 17.30
N SER A 24 -6.37 39.74 18.14
CA SER A 24 -6.92 41.06 17.85
C SER A 24 -5.81 42.03 17.44
N ASN A 25 -6.03 42.81 16.38
CA ASN A 25 -5.42 44.13 16.21
C ASN A 25 -6.48 45.09 15.67
N SER A 26 -6.98 45.90 16.60
CA SER A 26 -7.77 47.10 16.39
C SER A 26 -6.81 48.26 16.13
N THR A 27 -7.02 49.03 15.06
CA THR A 27 -6.75 50.46 15.09
C THR A 27 -7.60 51.16 14.01
N ALA A 28 -8.59 51.91 14.47
CA ALA A 28 -9.16 53.03 13.72
C ALA A 28 -8.11 54.17 13.63
N PRO A 29 -8.31 55.15 12.73
CA PRO A 29 -8.87 56.38 13.27
C PRO A 29 -9.94 57.02 12.39
N SER A 30 -10.87 57.67 13.09
CA SER A 30 -11.83 58.64 12.58
C SER A 30 -11.14 59.98 12.33
N THR A 31 -11.46 60.63 11.20
CA THR A 31 -11.57 62.09 11.11
C THR A 31 -12.49 62.47 9.96
N ALA A 32 -13.57 63.15 10.30
CA ALA A 32 -14.43 63.88 9.39
C ALA A 32 -13.74 65.17 8.91
N SER A 33 -14.00 65.59 7.66
CA SER A 33 -14.03 67.00 7.31
C SER A 33 -14.87 67.23 6.05
N ASN A 34 -15.70 68.27 6.14
CA ASN A 34 -16.70 68.72 5.18
C ASN A 34 -16.11 69.31 3.89
N GLY A 35 -16.84 69.09 2.79
CA GLY A 35 -17.33 70.17 1.92
C GLY A 35 -16.37 70.85 0.95
N SER A 36 -16.47 70.49 -0.34
CA SER A 36 -16.59 71.48 -1.41
C SER A 36 -17.11 70.81 -2.68
N LYS A 37 -18.03 71.53 -3.34
CA LYS A 37 -18.59 71.31 -4.68
C LYS A 37 -17.50 70.98 -5.71
N ASP A 38 -17.77 69.96 -6.51
CA ASP A 38 -17.70 70.03 -7.97
C ASP A 38 -18.51 68.87 -8.57
N GLU A 39 -19.76 69.18 -8.94
CA GLU A 39 -20.63 68.36 -9.78
C GLU A 39 -20.20 68.50 -11.24
N SER A 40 -19.25 67.69 -11.70
CA SER A 40 -19.08 67.34 -13.11
C SER A 40 -17.95 66.31 -13.24
N GLY A 41 -18.27 65.02 -13.43
CA GLY A 41 -17.25 64.05 -13.84
C GLY A 41 -17.36 62.60 -13.34
N LYS A 42 -18.45 62.19 -12.67
CA LYS A 42 -18.57 60.84 -12.11
C LYS A 42 -19.56 59.94 -12.88
N THR A 43 -19.31 59.70 -14.18
CA THR A 43 -20.20 58.86 -15.02
C THR A 43 -19.52 57.70 -15.76
N PHE A 44 -18.28 57.32 -15.40
CA PHE A 44 -17.50 56.36 -16.20
C PHE A 44 -17.34 54.93 -15.65
N ASN A 45 -17.95 54.59 -14.51
CA ASN A 45 -17.85 53.24 -13.93
C ASN A 45 -19.14 52.40 -13.97
N THR A 46 -20.17 52.86 -14.68
CA THR A 46 -21.49 52.21 -14.64
C THR A 46 -21.55 50.87 -15.37
N LEU A 47 -20.57 50.55 -16.22
CA LEU A 47 -20.50 49.32 -17.03
C LEU A 47 -19.46 48.34 -16.50
N SER A 48 -19.43 48.05 -15.20
CA SER A 48 -18.47 47.08 -14.63
C SER A 48 -19.06 45.69 -14.41
N THR A 49 -20.39 45.57 -14.36
CA THR A 49 -21.07 44.31 -14.08
C THR A 49 -21.79 43.79 -15.31
N VAL A 50 -21.92 42.47 -15.40
CA VAL A 50 -22.65 41.77 -16.47
C VAL A 50 -24.08 42.31 -16.58
N GLU A 51 -24.74 42.55 -15.46
CA GLU A 51 -26.12 43.05 -15.37
C GLU A 51 -26.23 44.48 -15.88
N SER A 52 -25.26 45.34 -15.55
CA SER A 52 -25.22 46.71 -16.09
C SER A 52 -25.00 46.73 -17.61
N ALA A 53 -24.17 45.83 -18.14
CA ALA A 53 -23.96 45.68 -19.57
C ALA A 53 -25.24 45.20 -20.29
N LYS A 54 -25.98 44.25 -19.71
CA LYS A 54 -27.29 43.80 -20.22
C LYS A 54 -28.30 44.95 -20.28
N ILE A 55 -28.47 45.66 -19.16
CA ILE A 55 -29.41 46.79 -19.06
C ILE A 55 -29.05 47.87 -20.08
N TYR A 56 -27.77 48.18 -20.24
CA TYR A 56 -27.31 49.18 -21.20
C TYR A 56 -27.64 48.82 -22.65
N LEU A 57 -27.41 47.56 -23.06
CA LEU A 57 -27.74 47.12 -24.42
C LEU A 57 -29.26 47.15 -24.67
N ILE A 58 -30.07 46.83 -23.66
CA ILE A 58 -31.54 46.95 -23.74
C ILE A 58 -31.97 48.41 -23.87
N GLU A 59 -31.42 49.31 -23.05
CA GLU A 59 -31.73 50.75 -23.07
C GLU A 59 -31.39 51.39 -24.43
N LYS A 60 -30.32 50.93 -25.09
CA LYS A 60 -29.94 51.38 -26.43
C LYS A 60 -30.70 50.69 -27.57
N GLY A 61 -31.65 49.80 -27.26
CA GLY A 61 -32.43 49.08 -28.26
C GLY A 61 -31.61 48.08 -29.08
N LEU A 62 -30.44 47.68 -28.58
CA LEU A 62 -29.52 46.75 -29.23
C LEU A 62 -29.76 45.29 -28.82
N ALA A 63 -30.52 45.08 -27.74
CA ALA A 63 -30.94 43.78 -27.25
C ALA A 63 -32.39 43.82 -26.75
N THR A 64 -33.07 42.68 -26.79
CA THR A 64 -34.44 42.56 -26.27
C THR A 64 -34.44 42.00 -24.84
N THR A 65 -35.37 42.48 -24.01
CA THR A 65 -35.51 42.00 -22.63
C THR A 65 -35.84 40.51 -22.62
N GLY A 66 -35.02 39.70 -21.94
CA GLY A 66 -35.20 38.25 -21.83
C GLY A 66 -34.50 37.43 -22.90
N GLN A 67 -33.81 38.05 -23.86
CA GLN A 67 -33.01 37.33 -24.85
C GLN A 67 -31.78 36.70 -24.21
N GLU A 68 -31.50 35.44 -24.56
CA GLU A 68 -30.27 34.78 -24.16
C GLU A 68 -29.08 35.33 -24.97
N TYR A 69 -28.03 35.74 -24.24
CA TYR A 69 -26.81 36.27 -24.85
C TYR A 69 -25.95 35.08 -25.27
N THR A 70 -26.04 34.70 -26.54
CA THR A 70 -25.17 33.69 -27.16
C THR A 70 -24.06 34.40 -27.94
N PRO A 71 -22.93 33.73 -28.24
CA PRO A 71 -21.89 34.33 -29.07
C PRO A 71 -22.42 34.84 -30.42
N THR A 72 -23.42 34.14 -30.99
CA THR A 72 -24.09 34.54 -32.22
C THR A 72 -24.91 35.81 -32.03
N SER A 73 -25.72 35.92 -30.95
CA SER A 73 -26.51 37.13 -30.72
C SER A 73 -25.61 38.35 -30.44
N LEU A 74 -24.53 38.17 -29.66
CA LEU A 74 -23.54 39.23 -29.41
C LEU A 74 -22.79 39.65 -30.68
N SER A 75 -22.47 38.71 -31.58
CA SER A 75 -21.89 39.02 -32.89
C SER A 75 -22.86 39.85 -33.75
N THR A 76 -24.14 39.51 -33.78
CA THR A 76 -25.15 40.32 -34.49
C THR A 76 -25.31 41.71 -33.89
N THR A 77 -25.22 41.85 -32.56
CA THR A 77 -25.24 43.15 -31.89
C THR A 77 -24.03 44.01 -32.29
N LEU A 78 -22.84 43.43 -32.42
CA LEU A 78 -21.65 44.16 -32.92
C LEU A 78 -21.82 44.65 -34.35
N ILE A 79 -22.44 43.84 -35.22
CA ILE A 79 -22.74 44.24 -36.60
C ILE A 79 -23.73 45.41 -36.61
N GLN A 80 -24.78 45.37 -35.78
CA GLN A 80 -25.74 46.47 -35.64
C GLN A 80 -25.09 47.75 -35.13
N ILE A 81 -24.18 47.65 -34.14
CA ILE A 81 -23.39 48.80 -33.64
C ILE A 81 -22.57 49.41 -34.79
N ALA A 82 -21.89 48.58 -35.59
CA ALA A 82 -21.08 49.04 -36.72
C ALA A 82 -21.91 49.71 -37.83
N GLN A 83 -23.15 49.24 -38.05
CA GLN A 83 -24.07 49.80 -39.03
C GLN A 83 -24.80 51.07 -38.54
N SER A 84 -24.73 51.38 -37.24
CA SER A 84 -25.39 52.55 -36.65
C SER A 84 -24.65 53.85 -36.99
N ALA A 85 -24.89 54.39 -38.19
CA ALA A 85 -24.26 55.61 -38.69
C ALA A 85 -24.54 56.87 -37.85
N THR A 86 -25.56 56.84 -36.99
CA THR A 86 -26.01 57.97 -36.16
C THR A 86 -25.46 57.96 -34.73
N ALA A 87 -24.75 56.90 -34.33
CA ALA A 87 -24.25 56.78 -32.96
C ALA A 87 -23.03 57.66 -32.71
N THR A 88 -23.00 58.35 -31.56
CA THR A 88 -21.80 59.07 -31.15
C THR A 88 -20.63 58.09 -30.89
N PRO A 89 -19.37 58.46 -31.17
CA PRO A 89 -18.22 57.59 -30.90
C PRO A 89 -18.15 57.09 -29.44
N LYS A 90 -18.65 57.89 -28.49
CA LYS A 90 -18.77 57.51 -27.09
C LYS A 90 -19.77 56.37 -26.89
N THR A 91 -20.95 56.46 -27.51
CA THR A 91 -21.97 55.39 -27.46
C THR A 91 -21.44 54.10 -28.06
N VAL A 92 -20.78 54.17 -29.22
CA VAL A 92 -20.18 52.99 -29.87
C VAL A 92 -19.16 52.32 -28.94
N LYS A 93 -18.27 53.10 -28.31
CA LYS A 93 -17.27 52.58 -27.38
C LYS A 93 -17.90 51.87 -26.17
N GLU A 94 -18.92 52.45 -25.56
CA GLU A 94 -19.59 51.83 -24.40
C GLU A 94 -20.41 50.60 -24.80
N SER A 95 -21.05 50.58 -25.98
CA SER A 95 -21.73 49.39 -26.50
C SER A 95 -20.77 48.24 -26.78
N ILE A 96 -19.60 48.52 -27.38
CA ILE A 96 -18.54 47.51 -27.58
C ILE A 96 -18.03 46.98 -26.23
N ARG A 97 -17.84 47.87 -25.25
CA ARG A 97 -17.42 47.49 -23.89
C ARG A 97 -18.45 46.58 -23.22
N ALA A 98 -19.74 46.89 -23.34
CA ALA A 98 -20.82 46.06 -22.81
C ALA A 98 -20.81 44.65 -23.45
N VAL A 99 -20.66 44.56 -24.77
CA VAL A 99 -20.55 43.26 -25.47
C VAL A 99 -19.32 42.49 -25.02
N ALA A 100 -18.16 43.14 -24.84
CA ALA A 100 -16.94 42.50 -24.39
C ALA A 100 -17.10 41.88 -22.98
N ILE A 101 -17.79 42.58 -22.06
CA ILE A 101 -18.09 42.08 -20.72
C ILE A 101 -18.98 40.83 -20.79
N LEU A 102 -20.00 40.82 -21.65
CA LEU A 102 -20.87 39.64 -21.84
C LEU A 102 -20.15 38.46 -22.49
N LEU A 103 -19.22 38.71 -23.43
CA LEU A 103 -18.39 37.65 -24.02
C LEU A 103 -17.43 37.04 -22.98
N GLN A 104 -16.87 37.86 -22.09
CA GLN A 104 -16.04 37.37 -21.00
C GLN A 104 -16.85 36.48 -20.06
N ASP A 105 -18.04 36.92 -19.63
CA ASP A 105 -18.95 36.16 -18.76
C ASP A 105 -19.33 34.79 -19.38
N LEU A 106 -19.62 34.75 -20.69
CA LEU A 106 -19.89 33.49 -21.39
C LEU A 106 -18.69 32.54 -21.39
N THR A 107 -17.48 33.07 -21.53
CA THR A 107 -16.25 32.29 -21.51
C THR A 107 -15.97 31.74 -20.10
N ASP A 108 -16.17 32.56 -19.08
CA ASP A 108 -16.02 32.18 -17.68
C ASP A 108 -17.05 31.10 -17.30
N LYS A 109 -18.32 31.26 -17.72
CA LYS A 109 -19.38 30.26 -17.51
C LYS A 109 -19.06 28.92 -18.19
N LYS A 110 -18.62 28.95 -19.45
CA LYS A 110 -18.21 27.72 -20.17
C LYS A 110 -17.04 27.03 -19.48
N THR A 111 -16.08 27.81 -18.97
CA THR A 111 -14.93 27.28 -18.22
C THR A 111 -15.40 26.66 -16.90
N ALA A 112 -16.30 27.32 -16.18
CA ALA A 112 -16.90 26.80 -14.96
C ALA A 112 -17.66 25.48 -15.20
N ASP A 113 -18.45 25.39 -16.28
CA ASP A 113 -19.18 24.17 -16.65
C ASP A 113 -18.23 23.02 -17.00
N ALA A 114 -17.12 23.31 -17.69
CA ALA A 114 -16.08 22.32 -17.98
C ALA A 114 -15.39 21.82 -16.71
N ILE A 115 -15.06 22.72 -15.77
CA ILE A 115 -14.50 22.38 -14.46
C ILE A 115 -15.49 21.52 -13.67
N LEU A 116 -16.77 21.90 -13.64
CA LEU A 116 -17.82 21.16 -12.94
C LEU A 116 -18.00 19.76 -13.52
N THR A 117 -17.96 19.63 -14.84
CA THR A 117 -18.02 18.33 -15.54
C THR A 117 -16.84 17.45 -15.15
N TYR A 118 -15.62 18.01 -15.15
CA TYR A 118 -14.41 17.29 -14.77
C TYR A 118 -14.44 16.82 -13.30
N ILE A 119 -14.86 17.71 -12.38
CA ILE A 119 -15.03 17.38 -10.96
C ILE A 119 -16.08 16.27 -10.79
N THR A 120 -17.20 16.36 -11.49
CA THR A 120 -18.28 15.36 -11.43
C THR A 120 -17.78 13.98 -11.89
N ILE A 121 -17.12 13.91 -13.05
CA ILE A 121 -16.53 12.67 -13.57
C ILE A 121 -15.49 12.10 -12.60
N GLY A 122 -14.61 12.96 -12.06
CA GLY A 122 -13.59 12.58 -11.10
C GLY A 122 -14.19 12.00 -9.81
N LEU A 123 -15.22 12.65 -9.26
CA LEU A 123 -15.93 12.19 -8.05
C LEU A 123 -16.67 10.88 -8.28
N SER A 124 -17.37 10.71 -9.41
CA SER A 124 -18.03 9.45 -9.76
C SER A 124 -17.04 8.29 -9.84
N SER A 125 -15.86 8.50 -10.43
CA SER A 125 -14.82 7.48 -10.48
C SER A 125 -14.29 7.08 -9.10
N GLN A 126 -14.17 8.04 -8.18
CA GLN A 126 -13.78 7.75 -6.80
C GLN A 126 -14.88 7.02 -6.02
N PHE A 127 -16.14 7.39 -6.25
CA PHE A 127 -17.29 6.70 -5.65
C PHE A 127 -17.35 5.23 -6.08
N ASP A 128 -17.15 4.93 -7.37
CA ASP A 128 -17.10 3.56 -7.89
C ASP A 128 -15.96 2.74 -7.26
N LYS A 129 -14.80 3.37 -7.01
CA LYS A 129 -13.68 2.72 -6.30
C LYS A 129 -14.04 2.45 -4.86
N LEU A 130 -14.64 3.42 -4.17
CA LEU A 130 -15.06 3.30 -2.77
C LEU A 130 -16.12 2.19 -2.61
N GLN A 131 -17.09 2.12 -3.52
CA GLN A 131 -18.10 1.07 -3.53
C GLN A 131 -17.47 -0.31 -3.69
N LYS A 132 -16.55 -0.48 -4.65
CA LYS A 132 -15.81 -1.75 -4.82
C LYS A 132 -14.97 -2.13 -3.60
N THR A 133 -14.38 -1.16 -2.91
CA THR A 133 -13.66 -1.44 -1.65
C THR A 133 -14.62 -1.83 -0.53
N SER A 134 -15.79 -1.20 -0.46
CA SER A 134 -16.82 -1.56 0.51
C SER A 134 -17.35 -2.98 0.30
N GLU A 135 -17.56 -3.40 -0.94
CA GLU A 135 -17.98 -4.77 -1.29
C GLU A 135 -16.94 -5.79 -0.83
N LYS A 136 -15.65 -5.55 -1.09
CA LYS A 136 -14.56 -6.43 -0.62
C LYS A 136 -14.46 -6.49 0.90
N ILE A 137 -14.67 -5.37 1.60
CA ILE A 137 -14.69 -5.34 3.07
C ILE A 137 -15.85 -6.19 3.59
N SER A 138 -17.02 -6.12 2.96
CA SER A 138 -18.17 -6.96 3.31
C SER A 138 -17.87 -8.45 3.12
N GLU A 139 -17.32 -8.84 1.97
CA GLU A 139 -16.93 -10.23 1.69
C GLU A 139 -15.90 -10.75 2.71
N SER A 140 -14.91 -9.93 3.06
CA SER A 140 -13.91 -10.26 4.08
C SER A 140 -14.54 -10.40 5.48
N SER A 141 -15.52 -9.54 5.81
CA SER A 141 -16.26 -9.59 7.07
C SER A 141 -17.06 -10.89 7.20
N ASP A 142 -17.72 -11.33 6.13
CA ASP A 142 -18.46 -12.60 6.11
C ASP A 142 -17.53 -13.81 6.24
N SER A 143 -16.37 -13.78 5.58
CA SER A 143 -15.34 -14.81 5.75
C SER A 143 -14.84 -14.86 7.19
N LEU A 144 -14.57 -13.70 7.81
CA LEU A 144 -14.13 -13.61 9.21
C LEU A 144 -15.18 -14.19 10.17
N LYS A 145 -16.46 -13.90 9.92
CA LYS A 145 -17.58 -14.45 10.70
C LYS A 145 -17.63 -15.98 10.61
N ASN A 146 -17.41 -16.55 9.42
CA ASN A 146 -17.34 -18.00 9.22
C ASN A 146 -16.10 -18.65 9.86
N THR A 147 -14.95 -17.97 9.85
CA THR A 147 -13.79 -18.47 10.60
C THR A 147 -14.00 -18.42 12.11
N SER A 148 -14.66 -17.36 12.59
CA SER A 148 -14.99 -17.20 14.01
C SER A 148 -15.94 -18.31 14.50
N SER A 149 -16.97 -18.67 13.72
CA SER A 149 -17.85 -19.78 14.07
C SER A 149 -17.11 -21.13 14.11
N LYS A 150 -16.21 -21.39 13.16
CA LYS A 150 -15.37 -22.62 13.17
C LYS A 150 -14.44 -22.68 14.38
N ILE A 151 -13.83 -21.56 14.74
CA ILE A 151 -12.99 -21.46 15.96
C ILE A 151 -13.85 -21.75 17.19
N HIS A 152 -15.04 -21.15 17.29
CA HIS A 152 -15.94 -21.40 18.41
C HIS A 152 -16.32 -22.88 18.54
N SER A 153 -16.67 -23.55 17.44
CA SER A 153 -16.94 -25.00 17.45
C SER A 153 -15.72 -25.83 17.85
N ALA A 154 -14.52 -25.48 17.37
CA ALA A 154 -13.29 -26.16 17.75
C ALA A 154 -12.97 -25.98 19.24
N THR A 155 -13.17 -24.77 19.78
CA THR A 155 -13.00 -24.48 21.21
C THR A 155 -13.98 -25.28 22.07
N SER A 156 -15.26 -25.37 21.69
CA SER A 156 -16.23 -26.18 22.42
C SER A 156 -15.88 -27.68 22.40
N ASN A 157 -15.37 -28.19 21.27
CA ASN A 157 -14.89 -29.58 21.20
C ASN A 157 -13.68 -29.82 22.11
N LEU A 158 -12.75 -28.87 22.18
CA LEU A 158 -11.59 -28.97 23.06
C LEU A 158 -11.98 -28.93 24.54
N GLU A 159 -12.95 -28.08 24.90
CA GLU A 159 -13.50 -28.02 26.25
C GLU A 159 -14.14 -29.36 26.66
N TYR A 160 -14.92 -29.96 25.75
CA TYR A 160 -15.52 -31.28 25.96
C TYR A 160 -14.46 -32.38 26.14
N GLU A 161 -13.41 -32.42 25.31
CA GLU A 161 -12.33 -33.41 25.43
C GLU A 161 -11.49 -33.18 26.70
N SER A 162 -11.29 -31.93 27.12
CA SER A 162 -10.63 -31.61 28.39
C SER A 162 -11.41 -32.14 29.59
N GLU A 163 -12.75 -32.05 29.57
CA GLU A 163 -13.59 -32.61 30.63
C GLU A 163 -13.51 -34.15 30.66
N ARG A 164 -13.49 -34.80 29.49
CA ARG A 164 -13.30 -36.27 29.40
C ARG A 164 -11.94 -36.72 29.92
N LEU A 165 -10.88 -36.00 29.58
CA LEU A 165 -9.53 -36.27 30.07
C LEU A 165 -9.45 -36.13 31.58
N THR A 166 -10.07 -35.09 32.14
CA THR A 166 -10.12 -34.88 33.60
C THR A 166 -10.78 -36.07 34.30
N LYS A 167 -11.93 -36.54 33.80
CA LYS A 167 -12.62 -37.74 34.33
C LYS A 167 -11.74 -38.99 34.26
N CYS A 168 -11.03 -39.21 33.15
CA CYS A 168 -10.13 -40.35 32.99
C CYS A 168 -8.94 -40.30 33.97
N VAL A 169 -8.39 -39.11 34.22
CA VAL A 169 -7.32 -38.91 35.21
C VAL A 169 -7.83 -39.20 36.63
N ASP A 170 -9.04 -38.77 36.97
CA ASP A 170 -9.65 -39.05 38.27
C ASP A 170 -9.88 -40.56 38.47
N GLU A 171 -10.39 -41.26 37.46
CA GLU A 171 -10.54 -42.73 37.48
C GLU A 171 -9.19 -43.44 37.67
N LEU A 172 -8.16 -43.04 36.91
CA LEU A 172 -6.81 -43.60 37.02
C LEU A 172 -6.20 -43.34 38.40
N HIS A 173 -6.49 -42.18 39.01
CA HIS A 173 -6.03 -41.85 40.35
C HIS A 173 -6.64 -42.79 41.39
N VAL A 174 -7.94 -43.07 41.29
CA VAL A 174 -8.64 -44.04 42.16
C VAL A 174 -8.04 -45.44 42.01
N ASP A 175 -7.78 -45.90 40.79
CA ASP A 175 -7.18 -47.21 40.53
C ASP A 175 -5.75 -47.31 41.05
N THR A 176 -4.96 -46.25 40.87
CA THR A 176 -3.58 -46.17 41.39
C THR A 176 -3.57 -46.23 42.92
N HIS A 177 -4.47 -45.50 43.58
CA HIS A 177 -4.60 -45.54 45.03
C HIS A 177 -4.98 -46.95 45.54
N LYS A 178 -5.91 -47.62 44.85
CA LYS A 178 -6.29 -49.01 45.17
C LYS A 178 -5.13 -49.99 45.01
N LEU A 179 -4.31 -49.81 43.97
CA LEU A 179 -3.12 -50.63 43.76
C LEU A 179 -2.08 -50.42 44.88
N ILE A 180 -1.84 -49.17 45.28
CA ILE A 180 -0.94 -48.85 46.39
C ILE A 180 -1.40 -49.55 47.67
N LEU A 181 -2.67 -49.45 48.03
CA LEU A 181 -3.23 -50.14 49.21
C LEU A 181 -3.05 -51.66 49.15
N ASN A 182 -3.23 -52.27 47.96
CA ASN A 182 -3.01 -53.71 47.77
C ASN A 182 -1.53 -54.11 47.92
N ILE A 183 -0.61 -53.29 47.42
CA ILE A 183 0.85 -53.53 47.56
C ILE A 183 1.25 -53.39 49.03
N GLU A 184 0.76 -52.39 49.74
CA GLU A 184 1.03 -52.19 51.17
C GLU A 184 0.51 -53.36 52.01
N ALA A 185 -0.69 -53.86 51.70
CA ALA A 185 -1.24 -55.06 52.34
C ALA A 185 -0.35 -56.30 52.07
N ALA A 186 0.03 -56.55 50.81
CA ALA A 186 0.87 -57.68 50.44
C ALA A 186 2.29 -57.60 51.04
N THR A 187 2.86 -56.39 51.14
CA THR A 187 4.18 -56.16 51.73
C THR A 187 4.17 -56.42 53.24
N SER A 188 3.04 -56.16 53.90
CA SER A 188 2.85 -56.45 55.34
C SER A 188 2.79 -57.96 55.64
N GLU A 189 2.50 -58.81 54.65
CA GLU A 189 2.45 -60.28 54.81
C GLU A 189 3.78 -60.99 54.52
N LEU A 190 4.81 -60.29 54.03
CA LEU A 190 6.12 -60.89 53.75
C LEU A 190 6.92 -61.14 55.05
N PRO A 191 7.40 -62.38 55.31
CA PRO A 191 8.22 -62.67 56.48
C PRO A 191 9.56 -61.93 56.41
N THR A 192 9.86 -61.15 57.44
CA THR A 192 11.11 -60.41 57.63
C THR A 192 12.29 -61.36 57.86
N ALA A 193 12.86 -61.91 56.78
CA ALA A 193 14.08 -62.70 56.82
C ALA A 193 15.33 -61.81 56.83
N SER A 194 15.87 -61.65 58.04
CA SER A 194 17.28 -61.61 58.46
C SER A 194 18.38 -60.96 57.57
N THR A 195 19.08 -60.02 58.23
CA THR A 195 20.53 -59.75 58.25
C THR A 195 21.25 -59.06 57.06
N PRO A 196 21.90 -57.90 57.30
CA PRO A 196 22.67 -57.16 56.30
C PRO A 196 24.13 -57.64 56.20
N HIS A 197 24.63 -57.81 54.97
CA HIS A 197 26.07 -57.91 54.69
C HIS A 197 26.60 -56.60 54.10
N PRO A 198 27.71 -56.04 54.63
CA PRO A 198 28.35 -54.84 54.12
C PRO A 198 29.29 -55.20 52.96
N ILE A 199 29.08 -54.63 51.77
CA ILE A 199 30.01 -54.75 50.65
C ILE A 199 30.81 -53.46 50.57
N ALA A 200 32.12 -53.61 50.72
CA ALA A 200 33.13 -52.57 50.77
C ALA A 200 33.31 -51.87 49.41
N SER A 201 33.41 -50.54 49.50
CA SER A 201 33.81 -49.63 48.43
C SER A 201 35.26 -49.90 48.00
N THR A 202 35.47 -50.28 46.74
CA THR A 202 36.80 -50.23 46.11
C THR A 202 36.81 -49.10 45.09
N GLU A 203 37.42 -47.98 45.49
CA GLU A 203 37.87 -46.93 44.59
C GLU A 203 38.95 -47.48 43.67
N MET A 204 38.63 -47.65 42.38
CA MET A 204 39.65 -47.65 41.33
C MET A 204 39.41 -46.46 40.42
N ASN A 205 40.29 -45.48 40.58
CA ASN A 205 40.49 -44.34 39.71
C ASN A 205 41.04 -44.82 38.36
N MET A 206 40.15 -45.00 37.38
CA MET A 206 40.50 -45.27 35.98
C MET A 206 40.19 -44.00 35.15
N PRO A 207 41.07 -43.60 34.22
CA PRO A 207 40.82 -42.47 33.35
C PRO A 207 39.63 -42.82 32.44
N ILE A 208 38.53 -42.11 32.64
CA ILE A 208 37.29 -42.25 31.89
C ILE A 208 37.61 -41.96 30.41
N PRO A 209 37.58 -42.96 29.50
CA PRO A 209 37.58 -42.66 28.08
C PRO A 209 36.28 -41.91 27.82
N SER A 210 36.39 -40.66 27.36
CA SER A 210 35.25 -39.87 26.89
C SER A 210 34.47 -40.71 25.91
N THR A 211 33.35 -41.25 26.37
CA THR A 211 32.47 -42.13 25.61
C THR A 211 32.01 -41.33 24.41
N ALA A 212 32.48 -41.71 23.22
CA ALA A 212 31.99 -41.18 21.98
C ALA A 212 30.47 -41.36 21.99
N THR A 213 29.74 -40.26 22.15
CA THR A 213 28.27 -40.27 22.21
C THR A 213 27.75 -41.03 21.00
N TYR A 214 26.75 -41.88 21.18
CA TYR A 214 26.15 -42.70 20.11
C TYR A 214 25.89 -41.91 18.81
N ALA A 215 25.53 -40.64 18.94
CA ALA A 215 25.38 -39.70 17.81
C ALA A 215 26.67 -39.47 16.99
N SER A 216 27.85 -39.41 17.63
CA SER A 216 29.15 -39.21 16.97
C SER A 216 29.61 -40.43 16.19
N ILE A 217 29.35 -41.64 16.71
CA ILE A 217 29.69 -42.90 16.04
C ILE A 217 28.80 -43.08 14.80
N LEU A 218 27.51 -42.77 14.90
CA LEU A 218 26.59 -42.81 13.75
C LEU A 218 26.99 -41.83 12.64
N GLN A 219 27.45 -40.62 12.98
CA GLN A 219 27.91 -39.65 11.98
C GLN A 219 29.16 -40.11 11.20
N SER A 220 29.99 -40.97 11.78
CA SER A 220 31.24 -41.45 11.17
C SER A 220 31.08 -42.63 10.19
N GLN A 221 29.93 -43.32 10.20
CA GLN A 221 29.71 -44.52 9.37
C GLN A 221 28.83 -44.27 8.14
N HIS A 222 28.36 -43.03 7.91
CA HIS A 222 27.57 -42.75 6.71
C HIS A 222 28.47 -42.64 5.47
N PRO A 223 28.09 -43.27 4.34
CA PRO A 223 28.76 -43.07 3.06
C PRO A 223 28.90 -41.57 2.74
N PRO A 224 30.04 -41.11 2.17
CA PRO A 224 30.29 -39.69 1.89
C PRO A 224 29.14 -38.99 1.15
N ASP A 225 28.42 -39.72 0.29
CA ASP A 225 27.28 -39.22 -0.48
C ASP A 225 26.09 -38.77 0.40
N HIS A 226 25.88 -39.41 1.56
CA HIS A 226 24.78 -39.07 2.45
C HIS A 226 25.02 -37.74 3.17
N LEU A 227 26.27 -37.45 3.55
CA LEU A 227 26.64 -36.17 4.16
C LEU A 227 26.43 -34.99 3.21
N THR A 228 26.75 -35.17 1.93
CA THR A 228 26.48 -34.13 0.92
C THR A 228 24.98 -33.91 0.70
N THR A 229 24.18 -34.98 0.78
CA THR A 229 22.71 -34.91 0.66
C THR A 229 22.09 -34.18 1.85
N ILE A 230 22.54 -34.46 3.08
CA ILE A 230 22.10 -33.75 4.29
C ILE A 230 22.49 -32.28 4.22
N ALA A 231 23.73 -31.97 3.84
CA ALA A 231 24.19 -30.58 3.70
C ALA A 231 23.39 -29.82 2.64
N ARG A 232 23.06 -30.48 1.51
CA ARG A 232 22.22 -29.89 0.45
C ARG A 232 20.79 -29.63 0.93
N SER A 233 20.19 -30.59 1.63
CA SER A 233 18.86 -30.45 2.24
C SER A 233 18.84 -29.26 3.22
N LYS A 234 19.84 -29.17 4.10
CA LYS A 234 19.96 -28.07 5.06
C LYS A 234 20.11 -26.71 4.36
N ASN A 235 20.86 -26.61 3.27
CA ASN A 235 20.98 -25.36 2.53
C ASN A 235 19.70 -24.99 1.77
N GLN A 236 18.91 -25.96 1.29
CA GLN A 236 17.65 -25.71 0.60
C GLN A 236 16.59 -25.06 1.49
N THR A 237 16.62 -25.30 2.81
CA THR A 237 15.68 -24.66 3.73
C THR A 237 15.91 -23.16 3.85
N HIS A 238 17.14 -22.68 3.62
CA HIS A 238 17.51 -21.26 3.58
C HIS A 238 17.29 -20.60 2.22
N GLN A 239 17.00 -21.40 1.19
CA GLN A 239 16.95 -20.92 -0.20
C GLN A 239 15.56 -20.50 -0.63
N VAL A 240 15.49 -19.37 -1.32
CA VAL A 240 14.27 -18.85 -1.96
C VAL A 240 14.55 -18.64 -3.44
N LEU A 241 13.75 -19.25 -4.30
CA LEU A 241 13.85 -19.12 -5.76
C LEU A 241 12.90 -18.03 -6.23
N VAL A 242 13.46 -16.98 -6.85
CA VAL A 242 12.71 -15.99 -7.61
C VAL A 242 12.90 -16.33 -9.08
N ASP A 243 11.87 -16.93 -9.66
CA ASP A 243 11.88 -17.31 -11.07
C ASP A 243 11.22 -16.26 -11.93
N VAL A 244 11.59 -16.32 -13.20
CA VAL A 244 11.12 -15.41 -14.24
C VAL A 244 9.81 -15.93 -14.77
N ALA A 245 8.82 -15.05 -14.92
CA ALA A 245 7.57 -15.45 -15.54
C ALA A 245 7.81 -16.02 -16.95
N PRO A 246 7.27 -17.21 -17.27
CA PRO A 246 7.45 -17.81 -18.59
C PRO A 246 6.94 -16.85 -19.66
N GLY A 247 7.82 -16.50 -20.60
CA GLY A 247 7.54 -15.54 -21.70
C GLY A 247 8.10 -14.12 -21.51
N ALA A 248 8.73 -13.79 -20.38
CA ALA A 248 9.45 -12.53 -20.24
C ALA A 248 10.77 -12.56 -21.03
N VAL A 249 10.89 -11.69 -22.06
CA VAL A 249 12.00 -11.70 -23.03
C VAL A 249 13.31 -11.17 -22.43
N THR A 250 13.24 -10.30 -21.43
CA THR A 250 14.41 -9.73 -20.75
C THR A 250 14.21 -9.68 -19.25
N ASN A 251 15.11 -10.33 -18.51
CA ASN A 251 15.17 -10.17 -17.06
C ASN A 251 16.16 -9.09 -16.73
N GLY A 252 15.68 -7.96 -16.23
CA GLY A 252 16.52 -6.92 -15.64
C GLY A 252 17.43 -7.44 -14.50
N LEU A 253 17.20 -8.67 -14.02
CA LEU A 253 18.03 -9.35 -13.02
C LEU A 253 19.33 -9.96 -13.58
N GLN A 254 19.39 -10.26 -14.88
CA GLN A 254 20.56 -10.93 -15.49
C GLN A 254 21.76 -10.00 -15.62
N SER A 255 21.57 -8.69 -15.69
CA SER A 255 22.65 -7.69 -15.76
C SER A 255 23.18 -7.26 -14.39
N LEU A 256 22.46 -7.55 -13.29
CA LEU A 256 22.77 -7.02 -11.96
C LEU A 256 23.72 -7.90 -11.18
N ASP A 257 24.89 -7.39 -10.79
CA ASP A 257 25.86 -8.11 -9.95
C ASP A 257 25.24 -8.75 -8.68
N LYS A 258 25.83 -9.86 -8.22
CA LYS A 258 25.34 -10.65 -7.07
C LYS A 258 25.17 -9.77 -5.83
N ALA A 259 26.08 -8.83 -5.58
CA ALA A 259 25.97 -7.91 -4.45
C ALA A 259 24.78 -6.95 -4.61
N THR A 260 24.53 -6.46 -5.82
CA THR A 260 23.38 -5.61 -6.14
C THR A 260 22.05 -6.36 -5.99
N LEU A 261 21.99 -7.64 -6.38
CA LEU A 261 20.81 -8.49 -6.19
C LEU A 261 20.46 -8.64 -4.70
N VAL A 262 21.46 -8.95 -3.86
CA VAL A 262 21.26 -9.07 -2.40
C VAL A 262 20.81 -7.73 -1.80
N SER A 263 21.44 -6.62 -2.20
CA SER A 263 21.05 -5.29 -1.72
C SER A 263 19.60 -4.95 -2.08
N LYS A 264 19.19 -5.18 -3.33
CA LYS A 264 17.80 -4.95 -3.76
C LYS A 264 16.80 -5.84 -3.01
N ALA A 265 17.15 -7.11 -2.79
CA ALA A 265 16.29 -8.04 -2.08
C ALA A 265 16.09 -7.59 -0.62
N ASN A 266 17.15 -7.15 0.06
CA ASN A 266 17.05 -6.60 1.41
C ASN A 266 16.23 -5.30 1.44
N THR A 267 16.42 -4.39 0.48
CA THR A 267 15.59 -3.18 0.38
C THR A 267 14.12 -3.50 0.18
N ALA A 268 13.77 -4.44 -0.69
CA ALA A 268 12.40 -4.89 -0.88
C ALA A 268 11.82 -5.50 0.41
N LEU A 269 12.62 -6.27 1.14
CA LEU A 269 12.25 -6.87 2.42
C LEU A 269 11.98 -5.83 3.53
N ASP A 270 12.60 -4.67 3.45
CA ASP A 270 12.38 -3.55 4.38
C ASP A 270 11.15 -2.72 3.98
N LEU A 271 10.92 -2.54 2.67
CA LEU A 271 9.75 -1.81 2.15
C LEU A 271 8.43 -2.54 2.44
N MET A 272 8.45 -3.86 2.55
CA MET A 272 7.28 -4.65 2.97
C MET A 272 6.83 -4.40 4.41
N GLY A 273 7.60 -3.66 5.23
CA GLY A 273 7.53 -3.59 6.69
C GLY A 273 6.21 -3.12 7.33
N MET A 274 5.18 -2.77 6.56
CA MET A 274 3.82 -2.54 7.08
C MET A 274 2.83 -3.69 6.81
N LEU A 275 3.11 -4.58 5.84
CA LEU A 275 2.26 -5.73 5.51
C LEU A 275 2.73 -7.03 6.19
N ALA A 276 3.81 -6.95 6.95
CA ALA A 276 4.58 -8.08 7.45
C ALA A 276 4.77 -7.99 8.98
N GLU A 277 3.69 -7.76 9.74
CA GLU A 277 3.75 -7.77 11.22
C GLU A 277 4.32 -9.09 11.77
N ASP A 278 4.19 -10.19 11.01
CA ASP A 278 4.73 -11.52 11.34
C ASP A 278 6.17 -11.78 10.85
N LYS A 279 6.94 -10.74 10.47
CA LYS A 279 8.33 -10.91 9.98
C LYS A 279 9.21 -11.56 11.06
N PRO A 280 9.80 -12.75 10.82
CA PRO A 280 10.70 -13.38 11.80
C PRO A 280 11.92 -12.50 12.10
N SER A 281 12.40 -12.56 13.34
CA SER A 281 13.64 -11.87 13.73
C SER A 281 14.82 -12.34 12.88
N ASN A 282 15.72 -11.41 12.54
CA ASN A 282 16.91 -11.66 11.71
C ASN A 282 16.63 -12.14 10.28
N SER A 283 15.57 -11.64 9.64
CA SER A 283 15.28 -11.91 8.22
C SER A 283 16.14 -11.02 7.31
N SER A 284 17.19 -11.58 6.71
CA SER A 284 18.05 -10.90 5.73
C SER A 284 18.57 -11.87 4.66
N PHE A 285 18.85 -11.35 3.47
CA PHE A 285 19.50 -12.09 2.39
C PHE A 285 21.02 -11.96 2.51
N LEU A 286 21.72 -13.10 2.46
CA LEU A 286 23.18 -13.19 2.58
C LEU A 286 23.85 -13.29 1.22
N ALA A 287 23.28 -14.08 0.31
CA ALA A 287 23.86 -14.33 -1.01
C ALA A 287 22.77 -14.47 -2.08
N ALA A 288 23.17 -14.26 -3.33
CA ALA A 288 22.34 -14.50 -4.50
C ALA A 288 23.13 -15.28 -5.55
N ARG A 289 22.48 -16.28 -6.16
CA ARG A 289 23.03 -17.12 -7.22
C ARG A 289 22.09 -17.12 -8.41
N ARG A 290 22.59 -16.66 -9.55
CA ARG A 290 21.86 -16.71 -10.83
C ARG A 290 21.83 -18.13 -11.38
N LEU A 291 20.70 -18.54 -11.93
CA LEU A 291 20.50 -19.80 -12.62
C LEU A 291 20.56 -19.59 -14.14
N LYS A 292 20.81 -20.67 -14.88
CA LYS A 292 20.88 -20.67 -16.35
C LYS A 292 19.56 -20.28 -17.02
N ASN A 293 18.43 -20.49 -16.34
CA ASN A 293 17.08 -20.24 -16.85
C ASN A 293 16.61 -18.77 -16.70
N GLY A 294 17.44 -17.88 -16.15
CA GLY A 294 17.01 -16.50 -15.87
C GLY A 294 16.79 -16.22 -14.38
N GLY A 295 16.40 -17.23 -13.60
CA GLY A 295 16.02 -17.10 -12.20
C GLY A 295 17.18 -16.81 -11.25
N VAL A 296 16.84 -16.38 -10.03
CA VAL A 296 17.81 -16.09 -8.97
C VAL A 296 17.43 -16.85 -7.71
N VAL A 297 18.37 -17.63 -7.17
CA VAL A 297 18.26 -18.28 -5.85
C VAL A 297 18.91 -17.37 -4.84
N TYR A 298 18.16 -16.99 -3.81
CA TYR A 298 18.65 -16.23 -2.67
C TYR A 298 18.85 -17.13 -1.46
N ASP A 299 19.97 -16.97 -0.76
CA ASP A 299 20.24 -17.62 0.53
C ASP A 299 19.90 -16.64 1.67
N MET A 300 19.07 -17.06 2.61
CA MET A 300 18.65 -16.26 3.77
C MET A 300 19.39 -16.64 5.05
N SER A 301 19.49 -15.68 5.98
CA SER A 301 20.11 -15.85 7.30
C SER A 301 19.41 -16.87 8.20
N SER A 302 18.10 -17.09 8.02
CA SER A 302 17.31 -18.00 8.86
C SER A 302 16.39 -18.89 8.00
N PRO A 303 16.25 -20.20 8.33
CA PRO A 303 15.35 -21.08 7.61
C PRO A 303 13.88 -20.73 7.86
N ALA A 304 13.55 -20.18 9.04
CA ALA A 304 12.22 -19.68 9.35
C ALA A 304 11.86 -18.46 8.47
N ALA A 305 12.81 -17.58 8.21
CA ALA A 305 12.63 -16.43 7.32
C ALA A 305 12.39 -16.87 5.86
N ALA A 306 13.12 -17.88 5.39
CA ALA A 306 12.91 -18.45 4.06
C ALA A 306 11.55 -19.16 3.94
N ALA A 307 11.13 -19.92 4.96
CA ALA A 307 9.81 -20.54 4.99
C ALA A 307 8.68 -19.51 4.99
N TRP A 308 8.82 -18.45 5.80
CA TRP A 308 7.88 -17.33 5.85
C TRP A 308 7.77 -16.61 4.51
N LEU A 309 8.91 -16.26 3.89
CA LEU A 309 8.93 -15.58 2.58
C LEU A 309 8.36 -16.45 1.45
N LYS A 310 8.47 -17.77 1.54
CA LYS A 310 7.86 -18.72 0.59
C LYS A 310 6.34 -18.78 0.66
N SER A 311 5.71 -18.25 1.71
CA SER A 311 4.26 -18.17 1.76
C SER A 311 3.72 -17.31 0.60
N LYS A 312 2.58 -17.70 0.04
CA LYS A 312 2.07 -17.14 -1.21
C LYS A 312 1.83 -15.63 -1.14
N ASP A 313 1.29 -15.16 -0.02
CA ASP A 313 0.95 -13.74 0.17
C ASP A 313 2.18 -12.88 0.43
N VAL A 314 3.12 -13.36 1.25
CA VAL A 314 4.38 -12.67 1.54
C VAL A 314 5.27 -12.64 0.29
N MET A 315 5.39 -13.75 -0.45
CA MET A 315 6.12 -13.77 -1.72
C MET A 315 5.55 -12.79 -2.73
N LYS A 316 4.22 -12.69 -2.81
CA LYS A 316 3.57 -11.73 -3.71
C LYS A 316 3.89 -10.29 -3.33
N ALA A 317 3.77 -9.93 -2.06
CA ALA A 317 4.09 -8.59 -1.56
C ALA A 317 5.60 -8.27 -1.71
N PHE A 318 6.46 -9.27 -1.55
CA PHE A 318 7.88 -9.17 -1.83
C PHE A 318 8.14 -8.86 -3.30
N LEU A 319 7.55 -9.62 -4.22
CA LEU A 319 7.73 -9.41 -5.66
C LEU A 319 7.18 -8.06 -6.14
N GLU A 320 6.09 -7.58 -5.54
CA GLU A 320 5.55 -6.24 -5.78
C GLU A 320 6.54 -5.15 -5.36
N SER A 321 7.12 -5.27 -4.16
CA SER A 321 8.16 -4.36 -3.66
C SER A 321 9.49 -4.49 -4.39
N PHE A 322 9.78 -5.67 -4.94
CA PHE A 322 11.03 -5.98 -5.64
C PHE A 322 11.01 -5.50 -7.11
N GLY A 323 9.82 -5.43 -7.72
CA GLY A 323 9.62 -4.99 -9.11
C GLY A 323 9.62 -3.47 -9.32
N GLU A 324 9.47 -2.67 -8.28
CA GLU A 324 9.30 -1.21 -8.38
C GLU A 324 10.62 -0.42 -8.50
N PHE A 325 11.72 -1.05 -8.92
CA PHE A 325 12.99 -0.35 -9.10
C PHE A 325 13.16 0.15 -10.54
N VAL A 326 12.62 1.33 -10.80
CA VAL A 326 13.04 2.16 -11.94
C VAL A 326 14.50 2.58 -11.68
N PRO A 327 15.47 2.25 -12.55
CA PRO A 327 16.85 2.65 -12.35
C PRO A 327 16.96 4.17 -12.18
N VAL A 328 17.67 4.65 -11.15
CA VAL A 328 17.93 6.10 -10.96
C VAL A 328 18.79 6.68 -12.09
N THR A 329 19.50 5.81 -12.83
CA THR A 329 20.23 6.18 -14.04
C THR A 329 19.33 6.42 -15.26
N LEU A 330 18.03 6.13 -15.14
CA LEU A 330 17.07 6.42 -16.19
C LEU A 330 16.90 7.95 -16.26
N ASP A 331 17.47 8.53 -17.30
CA ASP A 331 17.30 9.94 -17.60
C ASP A 331 15.89 10.17 -18.14
N LEU A 332 15.01 10.71 -17.30
CA LEU A 332 13.61 10.99 -17.64
C LEU A 332 13.48 12.12 -18.68
N GLU A 333 14.54 12.90 -18.92
CA GLU A 333 14.56 13.92 -19.97
C GLU A 333 14.94 13.33 -21.34
N ASN A 334 15.52 12.13 -21.37
CA ASN A 334 15.84 11.45 -22.61
C ASN A 334 14.60 10.76 -23.19
N ALA A 335 14.08 11.29 -24.30
CA ALA A 335 12.92 10.73 -25.00
C ALA A 335 13.09 9.24 -25.37
N ASN A 336 14.33 8.78 -25.63
CA ASN A 336 14.59 7.38 -25.93
C ASN A 336 14.37 6.48 -24.71
N ALA A 337 14.65 6.97 -23.50
CA ALA A 337 14.44 6.20 -22.27
C ALA A 337 12.95 5.95 -22.02
N CYS A 338 12.10 6.95 -22.26
CA CYS A 338 10.64 6.79 -22.20
C CYS A 338 10.13 5.81 -23.26
N ALA A 339 10.66 5.87 -24.49
CA ALA A 339 10.29 4.93 -25.55
C ALA A 339 10.71 3.47 -25.24
N GLU A 340 11.86 3.27 -24.59
CA GLU A 340 12.27 1.95 -24.10
C GLU A 340 11.34 1.44 -22.99
N ILE A 341 10.94 2.29 -22.04
CA ILE A 341 9.96 1.93 -20.99
C ILE A 341 8.61 1.56 -21.63
N GLU A 342 8.15 2.33 -22.61
CA GLU A 342 6.91 2.03 -23.33
C GLU A 342 6.99 0.66 -24.00
N LYS A 343 8.08 0.40 -24.70
CA LYS A 343 8.35 -0.88 -25.35
C LYS A 343 8.39 -2.03 -24.35
N ASP A 344 9.12 -1.88 -23.25
CA ASP A 344 9.31 -2.92 -22.24
C ASP A 344 8.00 -3.24 -21.48
N ASN A 345 7.12 -2.24 -21.32
CA ASN A 345 5.84 -2.39 -20.63
C ASN A 345 4.66 -2.65 -21.59
N ASN A 346 4.91 -2.87 -22.88
CA ASN A 346 3.88 -3.01 -23.92
C ASN A 346 2.87 -1.85 -23.95
N LEU A 347 3.34 -0.63 -23.70
CA LEU A 347 2.55 0.59 -23.84
C LEU A 347 2.61 1.10 -25.29
N PRO A 348 1.57 1.78 -25.78
CA PRO A 348 1.62 2.43 -27.08
C PRO A 348 2.78 3.44 -27.16
N PRO A 349 3.42 3.61 -28.33
CA PRO A 349 4.44 4.64 -28.51
C PRO A 349 3.89 6.03 -28.15
N LEU A 350 4.69 6.84 -27.45
CA LEU A 350 4.37 8.20 -27.01
C LEU A 350 3.19 8.27 -26.01
N SER A 351 2.89 7.19 -25.31
CA SER A 351 1.88 7.18 -24.24
C SER A 351 2.38 7.80 -22.94
N ILE A 352 3.70 7.86 -22.72
CA ILE A 352 4.33 8.55 -21.60
C ILE A 352 4.62 10.00 -22.01
N LEU A 353 3.68 10.90 -21.72
CA LEU A 353 3.82 12.33 -22.03
C LEU A 353 4.82 13.05 -21.12
N SER A 354 4.94 12.60 -19.87
CA SER A 354 5.85 13.18 -18.88
C SER A 354 6.13 12.16 -17.78
N ALA A 355 7.39 12.06 -17.37
CA ALA A 355 7.81 11.32 -16.19
C ALA A 355 8.58 12.25 -15.26
N LYS A 356 8.27 12.20 -13.97
CA LYS A 356 8.94 13.03 -12.95
C LYS A 356 9.18 12.21 -11.69
N TRP A 357 10.33 12.47 -11.05
CA TRP A 357 10.63 11.90 -9.74
C TRP A 357 9.64 12.40 -8.67
N ILE A 358 9.12 11.48 -7.86
CA ILE A 358 8.15 11.81 -6.78
C ILE A 358 8.78 12.72 -5.73
N LYS A 359 10.07 12.53 -5.45
CA LYS A 359 10.83 13.44 -4.58
C LYS A 359 11.57 14.45 -5.45
N PRO A 360 11.40 15.76 -5.24
CA PRO A 360 12.29 16.74 -5.86
C PRO A 360 13.70 16.42 -5.38
N ILE A 361 14.56 16.04 -6.32
CA ILE A 361 15.97 15.87 -6.03
C ILE A 361 16.46 17.29 -5.70
N SER A 362 16.79 17.56 -4.45
CA SER A 362 17.44 18.82 -4.11
C SER A 362 18.73 18.88 -4.94
N ALA A 363 18.97 20.01 -5.60
CA ALA A 363 20.10 20.14 -6.54
C ALA A 363 21.48 19.86 -5.91
N GLU A 364 21.57 19.92 -4.57
CA GLU A 364 22.75 19.57 -3.80
C GLU A 364 23.04 18.06 -3.75
N ASP A 365 22.01 17.21 -3.83
CA ASP A 365 22.16 15.77 -3.79
C ASP A 365 22.67 15.19 -5.11
N ILE A 366 22.43 15.84 -6.24
CA ILE A 366 22.93 15.39 -7.57
C ILE A 366 24.46 15.42 -7.59
N LYS A 367 25.11 16.39 -6.92
CA LYS A 367 26.58 16.47 -6.82
C LYS A 367 27.17 15.46 -5.85
N LYS A 368 26.43 15.02 -4.84
CA LYS A 368 26.87 14.02 -3.84
C LYS A 368 26.53 12.57 -4.22
N LYS A 369 25.51 12.34 -5.05
CA LYS A 369 24.97 11.00 -5.38
C LYS A 369 25.69 10.20 -6.45
N LYS A 370 26.79 10.68 -7.04
CA LYS A 370 27.68 9.85 -7.88
C LYS A 370 28.26 8.62 -7.13
N LYS A 371 27.99 8.49 -5.83
CA LYS A 371 28.42 7.37 -4.99
C LYS A 371 27.35 6.54 -4.30
N ASN A 372 26.06 6.89 -4.21
CA ASN A 372 25.02 6.02 -3.61
C ASN A 372 23.56 6.56 -3.73
N SER A 373 22.61 5.64 -3.95
CA SER A 373 21.21 5.63 -3.44
C SER A 373 19.99 6.05 -4.30
N LEU A 374 18.91 5.28 -4.05
CA LEU A 374 17.60 5.06 -4.66
C LEU A 374 16.54 6.18 -4.47
N SER A 375 15.51 6.20 -5.34
CA SER A 375 14.24 6.93 -5.22
C SER A 375 13.13 6.28 -6.07
N GLY A 376 11.85 6.41 -5.68
CA GLY A 376 10.67 5.92 -6.42
C GLY A 376 10.04 6.95 -7.38
N THR A 377 9.26 6.48 -8.35
CA THR A 377 8.74 7.24 -9.52
C THR A 377 7.23 7.07 -9.70
N THR A 378 6.51 8.13 -10.09
CA THR A 378 5.09 8.08 -10.49
C THR A 378 4.99 8.44 -11.97
N ILE A 379 4.23 7.65 -12.73
CA ILE A 379 3.94 7.88 -14.15
C ILE A 379 2.48 8.30 -14.26
N THR A 380 2.23 9.49 -14.83
CA THR A 380 0.87 10.03 -15.01
C THR A 380 0.49 9.91 -16.48
N ASN A 381 -0.57 9.17 -16.76
CA ASN A 381 -1.09 8.97 -18.11
C ASN A 381 -2.30 9.89 -18.33
N ILE A 382 -2.18 10.90 -19.20
CA ILE A 382 -3.26 11.84 -19.52
C ILE A 382 -3.75 11.47 -20.93
N GLY A 383 -4.76 10.62 -21.00
CA GLY A 383 -5.36 10.21 -22.27
C GLY A 383 -6.16 11.36 -22.92
N THR A 384 -5.86 11.65 -24.17
CA THR A 384 -6.68 12.51 -25.04
C THR A 384 -8.04 11.85 -25.29
N PRO A 385 -9.18 12.54 -25.10
CA PRO A 385 -10.49 11.97 -25.36
C PRO A 385 -10.72 11.92 -26.87
N GLY A 386 -10.63 10.73 -27.48
CA GLY A 386 -10.99 10.61 -28.90
C GLY A 386 -10.64 9.33 -29.65
N THR A 387 -9.93 8.34 -29.07
CA THR A 387 -9.56 7.13 -29.83
C THR A 387 -10.11 5.86 -29.18
N PRO A 388 -10.84 4.98 -29.93
CA PRO A 388 -11.40 3.75 -29.39
C PRO A 388 -10.32 2.66 -29.34
N ALA A 389 -9.48 2.70 -28.29
CA ALA A 389 -8.54 1.63 -27.95
C ALA A 389 -8.89 1.05 -26.55
N ALA A 390 -10.15 0.67 -26.35
CA ALA A 390 -10.64 0.08 -25.11
C ALA A 390 -11.10 -1.36 -25.35
N LYS A 391 -10.16 -2.28 -25.61
CA LYS A 391 -10.44 -3.73 -25.56
C LYS A 391 -9.19 -4.61 -25.47
N ALA A 392 -8.19 -4.25 -24.64
CA ALA A 392 -7.06 -5.15 -24.40
C ALA A 392 -6.31 -4.89 -23.09
N ALA A 393 -6.98 -4.72 -21.95
CA ALA A 393 -6.27 -4.63 -20.66
C ALA A 393 -7.17 -4.96 -19.46
N LYS A 394 -7.67 -6.20 -19.37
CA LYS A 394 -8.06 -6.81 -18.07
C LYS A 394 -8.40 -8.30 -18.22
N SER A 395 -7.38 -9.11 -18.48
CA SER A 395 -7.40 -10.53 -18.11
C SER A 395 -5.99 -11.08 -18.05
N ILE A 396 -5.40 -11.00 -16.85
CA ILE A 396 -4.32 -11.89 -16.45
C ILE A 396 -4.83 -12.60 -15.18
N LYS A 397 -5.73 -13.57 -15.38
CA LYS A 397 -5.93 -14.66 -14.42
C LYS A 397 -4.80 -15.66 -14.72
N ARG A 398 -3.76 -15.70 -13.89
CA ARG A 398 -2.77 -16.78 -13.96
C ARG A 398 -3.25 -17.96 -13.12
N PHE A 399 -3.44 -19.08 -13.80
CA PHE A 399 -3.71 -20.39 -13.24
C PHE A 399 -2.51 -20.86 -12.40
N PHE A 400 -2.80 -21.42 -11.23
CA PHE A 400 -1.86 -22.28 -10.50
C PHE A 400 -2.14 -23.71 -10.93
N SER A 401 -1.16 -24.40 -11.52
CA SER A 401 -1.13 -25.86 -11.57
C SER A 401 -0.10 -26.36 -10.55
N PRO A 402 -0.41 -27.38 -9.73
CA PRO A 402 0.59 -28.05 -8.91
C PRO A 402 1.44 -28.97 -9.78
N ILE A 403 2.77 -28.84 -9.70
CA ILE A 403 3.70 -29.79 -10.31
C ILE A 403 3.72 -31.03 -9.41
N GLN A 404 3.37 -32.19 -9.97
CA GLN A 404 3.67 -33.48 -9.37
C GLN A 404 5.15 -33.81 -9.57
N ASN A 405 5.79 -34.31 -8.51
CA ASN A 405 7.16 -34.81 -8.55
C ASN A 405 7.25 -36.09 -9.40
N THR A 406 8.21 -36.10 -10.31
CA THR A 406 8.86 -37.32 -10.83
C THR A 406 10.31 -37.32 -10.43
#